data_AF-Q9UAX0-F1
#
_entry.id   AF-Q9UAX0-F1
#
_cell.length_a   1.000
_cell.length_b   1.000
_cell.length_c   1.000
_cell.angle_alpha   90.00
_cell.angle_beta   90.00
_cell.angle_gamma   90.00
#
_symmetry.space_group_name_H-M   'P 1'
#
loop_
_entity.id
_entity.type
_entity.pdbx_description
1 polymer ?
#
loop_
_entity_poly.entity_id
_entity_poly.type
_entity_poly.pdbx_seq_one_letter_code
_entity_poly.pdbx_strand_id
1 'polypeptide(L)'
;MPKLWFSGESDNYKLEDEEKASATYSSLRTGILSLTPGDQKCRLYCSGPRCRFCIVVTGQTEIQAIDGLYSTWITSDILAMARLQVEHFDSLGIVEKFKTNGIQSVINLQESGEHSFCGSGNLTSGFSYDPENLMRNGIYHYNFPLPDFQACTPNRLLDIVKVVDFALSHGKIAVHCHAGHGRTGMVIAAWMMYALGMSPSQAVDTVRSRRAKAVQSKEQVKTLHEFRLLIRNNGGMIIPKNKMTHISEYVAYNQKFISKPESRLYGKIPKIVYIAMRITLQKMYSSVNFEVENDYRMKIKCEGPLPENKSFDEQLLNAQLNDDDHEKTHFWYMDQVKNGLSISTISRQLENEDFRDIIRLLDLFFHSTFHQLTHKEEIFAVLQNWDQTEKDWSPTFWFLLKCIREMPIPLHLALSRLISKWFLRSEVEIASRIKHILSSPVTSNE
;
A
#
# COMPACT_ATOMS: atom_id res chain seq x y z
N MET A 1 -21.46 7.03 27.33
CA MET A 1 -21.10 6.55 25.98
C MET A 1 -19.62 6.82 25.78
N PRO A 2 -18.81 5.89 25.28
CA PRO A 2 -17.43 6.21 24.91
C PRO A 2 -17.48 7.33 23.85
N LYS A 3 -16.54 8.28 23.89
CA LYS A 3 -16.35 9.22 22.77
C LYS A 3 -16.05 8.37 21.55
N LEU A 4 -17.06 8.16 20.72
CA LEU A 4 -16.82 7.59 19.41
C LEU A 4 -16.05 8.67 18.66
N TRP A 5 -14.77 8.45 18.41
CA TRP A 5 -13.94 9.28 17.52
C TRP A 5 -14.36 9.15 16.05
N PHE A 6 -15.66 8.94 15.79
CA PHE A 6 -16.24 9.46 14.57
C PHE A 6 -16.15 10.96 14.72
N SER A 7 -15.40 11.63 13.85
CA SER A 7 -15.50 13.08 13.71
C SER A 7 -16.98 13.43 13.57
N GLY A 8 -17.63 13.78 14.67
CA GLY A 8 -18.85 14.54 14.67
C GLY A 8 -18.46 15.85 14.02
N GLU A 9 -19.08 16.14 12.89
CA GLU A 9 -18.72 17.19 11.93
C GLU A 9 -17.76 16.76 10.81
N SER A 10 -18.24 17.10 9.62
CA SER A 10 -17.85 16.71 8.28
C SER A 10 -16.51 17.30 7.84
N ASP A 11 -15.46 17.17 8.64
CA ASP A 11 -14.11 17.53 8.21
C ASP A 11 -13.54 16.41 7.34
N ASN A 12 -14.11 16.30 6.13
CA ASN A 12 -13.38 15.72 5.03
C ASN A 12 -12.05 16.47 4.91
N TYR A 13 -10.95 15.74 4.93
CA TYR A 13 -9.64 16.26 4.61
C TYR A 13 -9.77 17.04 3.30
N LYS A 14 -9.37 18.30 3.35
CA LYS A 14 -9.29 19.20 2.20
C LYS A 14 -7.83 19.32 1.83
N LEU A 15 -7.57 19.36 0.53
CA LEU A 15 -6.22 19.59 0.04
C LEU A 15 -5.86 21.06 0.28
N GLU A 16 -4.87 21.30 1.12
CA GLU A 16 -4.35 22.65 1.36
C GLU A 16 -3.63 23.18 0.12
N ASP A 17 -3.49 24.50 0.00
CA ASP A 17 -2.91 25.10 -1.22
C ASP A 17 -1.43 24.71 -1.41
N GLU A 18 -0.68 24.52 -0.33
CA GLU A 18 0.71 24.03 -0.38
C GLU A 18 0.85 22.57 -0.82
N GLU A 19 -0.21 21.77 -0.67
CA GLU A 19 -0.25 20.38 -1.10
C GLU A 19 -0.61 20.22 -2.58
N LYS A 20 -1.12 21.28 -3.23
CA LYS A 20 -1.55 21.24 -4.63
C LYS A 20 -0.37 21.34 -5.60
N ALA A 21 -0.19 20.28 -6.38
CA ALA A 21 0.65 20.35 -7.57
C ALA A 21 0.06 21.27 -8.68
N SER A 22 0.92 21.68 -9.60
CA SER A 22 0.57 22.44 -10.81
C SER A 22 0.98 21.69 -12.09
N ALA A 23 0.32 21.94 -13.22
CA ALA A 23 0.61 21.27 -14.49
C ALA A 23 1.79 21.93 -15.23
N THR A 24 2.57 21.15 -15.99
CA THR A 24 3.65 21.71 -16.82
C THR A 24 3.11 22.51 -18.00
N TYR A 25 1.98 22.11 -18.58
CA TYR A 25 1.39 22.77 -19.75
C TYR A 25 0.23 23.69 -19.37
N SER A 26 0.08 24.76 -20.15
CA SER A 26 -1.12 25.59 -20.11
C SER A 26 -2.35 24.80 -20.59
N SER A 27 -3.54 25.25 -20.18
CA SER A 27 -4.81 24.64 -20.63
C SER A 27 -4.97 24.72 -22.15
N LEU A 28 -4.55 25.83 -22.76
CA LEU A 28 -4.61 26.00 -24.22
C LEU A 28 -3.77 24.94 -24.95
N ARG A 29 -2.51 24.75 -24.51
CA ARG A 29 -1.62 23.74 -25.10
C ARG A 29 -2.17 22.34 -24.92
N THR A 30 -2.72 22.05 -23.75
CA THR A 30 -3.33 20.74 -23.45
C THR A 30 -4.54 20.48 -24.35
N GLY A 31 -5.44 21.45 -24.52
CA GLY A 31 -6.62 21.33 -25.38
C GLY A 31 -6.28 21.08 -26.85
N ILE A 32 -5.26 21.77 -27.38
CA ILE A 32 -4.79 21.53 -28.76
C ILE A 32 -4.24 20.10 -28.91
N LEU A 33 -3.41 19.66 -27.97
CA LEU A 33 -2.82 18.32 -28.00
C LEU A 33 -3.85 17.20 -27.81
N SER A 34 -4.89 17.41 -26.99
CA SER A 34 -5.95 16.43 -26.78
C SER A 34 -6.86 16.27 -28.00
N LEU A 35 -7.12 17.36 -28.74
CA LEU A 35 -7.99 17.36 -29.92
C LEU A 35 -7.28 16.98 -31.23
N THR A 36 -5.95 17.01 -31.26
CA THR A 36 -5.18 16.61 -32.45
C THR A 36 -5.37 15.11 -32.72
N PRO A 37 -5.79 14.69 -33.94
CA PRO A 37 -5.86 13.29 -34.33
C PRO A 37 -4.52 12.55 -34.13
N GLY A 38 -4.55 11.27 -33.76
CA GLY A 38 -3.34 10.52 -33.37
C GLY A 38 -2.25 10.43 -34.45
N ASP A 39 -2.66 10.29 -35.71
CA ASP A 39 -1.79 10.36 -36.89
C ASP A 39 -1.11 11.74 -37.02
N GLN A 40 -1.87 12.80 -36.79
CA GLN A 40 -1.36 14.17 -36.78
C GLN A 40 -0.47 14.45 -35.57
N LYS A 41 -0.70 13.82 -34.40
CA LYS A 41 0.20 13.97 -33.23
C LYS A 41 1.62 13.48 -33.55
N CYS A 42 1.72 12.36 -34.26
CA CYS A 42 3.00 11.80 -34.69
C CYS A 42 3.74 12.81 -35.58
N ARG A 43 3.05 13.35 -36.59
CA ARG A 43 3.61 14.28 -37.58
C ARG A 43 3.96 15.65 -36.99
N LEU A 44 3.08 16.21 -36.17
CA LEU A 44 3.18 17.60 -35.68
C LEU A 44 4.07 17.76 -34.45
N TYR A 45 4.11 16.77 -33.55
CA TYR A 45 4.74 16.94 -32.23
C TYR A 45 5.85 15.93 -31.93
N CYS A 46 5.83 14.78 -32.60
CA CYS A 46 6.76 13.70 -32.32
C CYS A 46 7.80 13.48 -33.42
N SER A 47 7.69 14.15 -34.58
CA SER A 47 8.55 13.91 -35.75
C SER A 47 8.44 12.50 -36.35
N GLY A 48 7.32 11.81 -36.10
CA GLY A 48 6.98 10.51 -36.69
C GLY A 48 8.12 9.49 -36.62
N PRO A 49 8.61 8.98 -37.76
CA PRO A 49 9.69 7.98 -37.77
C PRO A 49 10.97 8.43 -37.08
N ARG A 50 11.27 9.72 -37.03
CA ARG A 50 12.44 10.28 -36.33
C ARG A 50 12.11 10.71 -34.90
N CYS A 51 11.17 10.02 -34.24
CA CYS A 51 10.75 10.43 -32.92
C CYS A 51 11.90 10.40 -31.93
N ARG A 52 12.26 11.58 -31.41
CA ARG A 52 13.38 11.78 -30.47
C ARG A 52 13.30 10.99 -29.16
N PHE A 53 12.14 10.42 -28.85
CA PHE A 53 11.94 9.57 -27.68
C PHE A 53 12.03 8.08 -28.02
N CYS A 54 11.69 7.72 -29.27
CA CYS A 54 11.73 6.33 -29.76
C CYS A 54 13.10 5.97 -30.33
N ILE A 55 13.80 6.94 -30.91
CA ILE A 55 15.13 6.80 -31.50
C ILE A 55 16.07 7.75 -30.77
N VAL A 56 16.98 7.18 -30.00
CA VAL A 56 18.02 7.93 -29.27
C VAL A 56 19.40 7.39 -29.63
N VAL A 57 20.39 8.27 -29.65
CA VAL A 57 21.79 7.91 -29.91
C VAL A 57 22.42 7.46 -28.60
N THR A 58 23.07 6.30 -28.58
CA THR A 58 23.78 5.78 -27.40
C THR A 58 24.85 6.75 -26.88
N GLY A 59 25.16 6.69 -25.59
CA GLY A 59 26.18 7.50 -24.92
C GLY A 59 25.69 8.79 -24.27
N GLN A 60 24.38 9.10 -24.36
CA GLN A 60 23.79 10.30 -23.74
C GLN A 60 23.32 10.02 -22.29
N THR A 61 24.27 9.84 -21.39
CA THR A 61 24.03 9.43 -19.99
C THR A 61 23.09 10.36 -19.21
N GLU A 62 22.97 11.62 -19.62
CA GLU A 62 22.11 12.64 -19.00
C GLU A 62 20.61 12.40 -19.25
N ILE A 63 20.24 11.70 -20.32
CA ILE A 63 18.84 11.34 -20.64
C ILE A 63 18.61 9.83 -20.81
N GLN A 64 19.65 9.01 -20.57
CA GLN A 64 19.62 7.56 -20.76
C GLN A 64 20.14 6.86 -19.49
N ALA A 65 19.24 6.63 -18.54
CA ALA A 65 19.50 5.75 -17.41
C ALA A 65 19.84 4.31 -17.85
N ILE A 66 19.26 3.89 -18.99
CA ILE A 66 19.69 2.71 -19.75
C ILE A 66 20.18 3.20 -21.10
N ASP A 67 21.47 3.02 -21.37
CA ASP A 67 22.10 3.40 -22.63
C ASP A 67 21.34 2.81 -23.84
N GLY A 68 21.01 3.68 -24.80
CA GLY A 68 20.17 3.42 -25.97
C GLY A 68 18.67 3.59 -25.76
N LEU A 69 18.22 3.98 -24.56
CA LEU A 69 16.80 4.15 -24.23
C LEU A 69 16.54 5.48 -23.52
N TYR A 70 15.59 6.28 -24.03
CA TYR A 70 15.16 7.52 -23.36
C TYR A 70 14.51 7.22 -22.01
N SER A 71 15.28 7.33 -20.93
CA SER A 71 14.92 6.77 -19.63
C SER A 71 15.60 7.50 -18.47
N THR A 72 14.94 7.50 -17.32
CA THR A 72 15.42 8.19 -16.11
C THR A 72 14.98 7.42 -14.87
N TRP A 73 15.92 7.12 -13.97
CA TRP A 73 15.60 6.64 -12.63
C TRP A 73 14.93 7.75 -11.82
N ILE A 74 13.68 7.52 -11.41
CA ILE A 74 12.96 8.45 -10.53
C ILE A 74 13.26 8.13 -9.06
N THR A 75 13.36 6.83 -8.75
CA THR A 75 13.86 6.29 -7.49
C THR A 75 14.95 5.26 -7.79
N SER A 76 15.51 4.62 -6.76
CA SER A 76 16.41 3.46 -6.91
C SER A 76 15.78 2.28 -7.67
N ASP A 77 14.44 2.21 -7.67
CA ASP A 77 13.68 1.02 -8.08
C ASP A 77 12.65 1.29 -9.18
N ILE A 78 12.43 2.55 -9.56
CA ILE A 78 11.45 2.95 -10.58
C ILE A 78 12.15 3.68 -11.72
N LEU A 79 12.18 3.03 -12.90
CA LEU A 79 12.63 3.63 -14.15
C LEU A 79 11.44 4.24 -14.92
N ALA A 80 11.45 5.54 -15.16
CA ALA A 80 10.54 6.18 -16.11
C ALA A 80 11.17 6.17 -17.51
N MET A 81 10.48 5.66 -18.52
CA MET A 81 11.03 5.53 -19.87
C MET A 81 10.03 5.83 -20.98
N ALA A 82 10.54 6.11 -22.18
CA ALA A 82 9.76 6.05 -23.40
C ALA A 82 9.37 4.61 -23.76
N ARG A 83 8.37 4.43 -24.62
CA ARG A 83 7.98 3.10 -25.11
C ARG A 83 9.13 2.39 -25.80
N LEU A 84 9.16 1.07 -25.67
CA LEU A 84 10.11 0.25 -26.40
C LEU A 84 9.73 0.16 -27.89
N GLN A 85 10.71 -0.16 -28.73
CA GLN A 85 10.58 -0.42 -30.16
C GLN A 85 11.18 -1.79 -30.44
N VAL A 86 10.86 -2.38 -31.59
CA VAL A 86 11.44 -3.65 -32.05
C VAL A 86 12.98 -3.59 -32.03
N GLU A 87 13.56 -2.48 -32.46
CA GLU A 87 15.02 -2.27 -32.51
C GLU A 87 15.69 -2.34 -31.14
N HIS A 88 14.98 -2.03 -30.05
CA HIS A 88 15.52 -2.19 -28.71
C HIS A 88 15.71 -3.67 -28.34
N PHE A 89 14.89 -4.57 -28.88
CA PHE A 89 15.06 -6.00 -28.70
C PHE A 89 16.17 -6.53 -29.59
N ASP A 90 16.14 -6.19 -30.88
CA ASP A 90 17.02 -6.78 -31.89
C ASP A 90 18.46 -6.26 -31.80
N SER A 91 18.64 -4.95 -31.58
CA SER A 91 19.96 -4.31 -31.66
C SER A 91 20.52 -3.88 -30.30
N LEU A 92 19.66 -3.47 -29.37
CA LEU A 92 20.10 -2.95 -28.06
C LEU A 92 20.25 -4.05 -26.99
N GLY A 93 19.64 -5.22 -27.19
CA GLY A 93 19.60 -6.28 -26.18
C GLY A 93 18.87 -5.84 -24.92
N ILE A 94 17.72 -5.16 -25.07
CA ILE A 94 17.04 -4.49 -23.96
C ILE A 94 16.65 -5.43 -22.82
N VAL A 95 16.33 -6.69 -23.13
CA VAL A 95 16.01 -7.72 -22.14
C VAL A 95 17.17 -7.93 -21.17
N GLU A 96 18.40 -8.08 -21.68
CA GLU A 96 19.59 -8.30 -20.85
C GLU A 96 19.98 -7.03 -20.08
N LYS A 97 19.79 -5.85 -20.68
CA LYS A 97 19.94 -4.58 -19.95
C LYS A 97 18.94 -4.47 -18.80
N PHE A 98 17.67 -4.86 -18.99
CA PHE A 98 16.67 -4.86 -17.93
C PHE A 98 17.02 -5.83 -16.80
N LYS A 99 17.41 -7.07 -17.13
CA LYS A 99 17.87 -8.06 -16.14
C LYS A 99 19.08 -7.56 -15.35
N THR A 100 20.09 -7.02 -16.04
CA THR A 100 21.30 -6.46 -15.40
C THR A 100 20.98 -5.30 -14.47
N ASN A 101 19.94 -4.51 -14.77
CA ASN A 101 19.49 -3.42 -13.91
C ASN A 101 18.51 -3.87 -12.81
N GLY A 102 18.13 -5.15 -12.75
CA GLY A 102 17.19 -5.70 -11.78
C GLY A 102 15.72 -5.39 -12.06
N ILE A 103 15.38 -4.98 -13.29
CA ILE A 103 14.00 -4.72 -13.71
C ILE A 103 13.28 -6.05 -13.93
N GLN A 104 12.26 -6.31 -13.12
CA GLN A 104 11.45 -7.52 -13.19
C GLN A 104 10.06 -7.28 -13.78
N SER A 105 9.57 -6.04 -13.81
CA SER A 105 8.25 -5.72 -14.33
C SER A 105 8.25 -4.47 -15.21
N VAL A 106 7.47 -4.50 -16.29
CA VAL A 106 7.21 -3.36 -17.16
C VAL A 106 5.73 -2.97 -17.09
N ILE A 107 5.47 -1.71 -16.75
CA ILE A 107 4.14 -1.11 -16.68
C ILE A 107 3.91 -0.27 -17.95
N ASN A 108 3.08 -0.79 -18.86
CA ASN A 108 2.72 -0.14 -20.11
C ASN A 108 1.39 0.62 -19.96
N LEU A 109 1.44 1.95 -20.05
CA LEU A 109 0.27 2.82 -19.93
C LEU A 109 -0.39 3.19 -21.27
N GLN A 110 0.07 2.61 -22.38
CA GLN A 110 -0.40 2.95 -23.71
C GLN A 110 -1.69 2.21 -24.08
N GLU A 111 -2.49 2.86 -24.91
CA GLU A 111 -3.58 2.22 -25.65
C GLU A 111 -3.01 1.46 -26.86
N SER A 112 -3.70 0.39 -27.29
CA SER A 112 -3.37 -0.27 -28.55
C SER A 112 -3.63 0.69 -29.73
N GLY A 113 -2.71 0.76 -30.69
CA GLY A 113 -2.75 1.68 -31.82
C GLY A 113 -2.21 3.09 -31.53
N GLU A 114 -1.81 3.38 -30.29
CA GLU A 114 -1.31 4.70 -29.90
C GLU A 114 0.04 5.02 -30.59
N HIS A 115 0.18 6.24 -31.14
CA HIS A 115 1.38 6.74 -31.82
C HIS A 115 1.92 5.77 -32.92
N SER A 116 1.03 5.27 -33.78
CA SER A 116 1.33 4.24 -34.79
C SER A 116 2.41 4.58 -35.82
N PHE A 117 2.78 5.85 -35.97
CA PHE A 117 3.81 6.32 -36.91
C PHE A 117 5.08 6.85 -36.22
N CYS A 118 5.22 6.67 -34.90
CA CYS A 118 6.42 7.08 -34.18
C CYS A 118 7.48 5.97 -34.17
N GLY A 119 8.74 6.32 -34.39
CA GLY A 119 9.83 5.34 -34.46
C GLY A 119 9.62 4.34 -35.60
N SER A 120 9.71 3.04 -35.32
CA SER A 120 9.41 1.97 -36.28
C SER A 120 7.92 1.68 -36.45
N GLY A 121 7.06 2.42 -35.76
CA GLY A 121 5.61 2.25 -35.81
C GLY A 121 5.09 1.19 -34.85
N ASN A 122 3.87 0.72 -35.09
CA ASN A 122 3.25 -0.33 -34.28
C ASN A 122 3.19 -1.64 -35.06
N LEU A 123 3.38 -2.75 -34.34
CA LEU A 123 3.13 -4.11 -34.81
C LEU A 123 1.63 -4.35 -35.04
N THR A 124 1.30 -5.52 -35.58
CA THR A 124 -0.09 -5.98 -35.77
C THR A 124 -0.89 -6.06 -34.48
N SER A 125 -0.23 -6.25 -33.33
CA SER A 125 -0.84 -6.18 -31.99
C SER A 125 -1.29 -4.77 -31.59
N GLY A 126 -0.85 -3.75 -32.31
CA GLY A 126 -1.09 -2.34 -32.03
C GLY A 126 -0.10 -1.70 -31.05
N PHE A 127 0.89 -2.44 -30.54
CA PHE A 127 2.02 -1.88 -29.76
C PHE A 127 3.30 -1.84 -30.60
N SER A 128 4.28 -1.03 -30.19
CA SER A 128 5.56 -0.87 -30.89
C SER A 128 6.60 -1.94 -30.61
N TYR A 129 6.25 -2.88 -29.74
CA TYR A 129 7.04 -4.05 -29.41
C TYR A 129 6.08 -5.17 -29.01
N ASP A 130 6.54 -6.41 -29.10
CA ASP A 130 5.82 -7.57 -28.60
C ASP A 130 6.11 -7.73 -27.09
N PRO A 131 5.12 -7.55 -26.20
CA PRO A 131 5.29 -7.77 -24.77
C PRO A 131 5.73 -9.20 -24.42
N GLU A 132 5.42 -10.19 -25.26
CA GLU A 132 5.80 -11.59 -25.00
C GLU A 132 7.31 -11.78 -25.01
N ASN A 133 8.07 -10.93 -25.71
CA ASN A 133 9.54 -10.95 -25.68
C ASN A 133 10.10 -10.64 -24.28
N LEU A 134 9.41 -9.83 -23.48
CA LEU A 134 9.75 -9.62 -22.07
C LEU A 134 9.33 -10.83 -21.22
N MET A 135 8.09 -11.29 -21.42
CA MET A 135 7.49 -12.37 -20.61
C MET A 135 8.23 -13.70 -20.74
N ARG A 136 8.63 -14.08 -21.96
CA ARG A 136 9.46 -15.28 -22.21
C ARG A 136 10.81 -15.23 -21.49
N ASN A 137 11.28 -14.03 -21.13
CA ASN A 137 12.54 -13.79 -20.47
C ASN A 137 12.40 -13.51 -18.96
N GLY A 138 11.25 -13.85 -18.37
CA GLY A 138 11.00 -13.70 -16.94
C GLY A 138 10.73 -12.26 -16.48
N ILE A 139 10.44 -11.34 -17.41
CA ILE A 139 10.05 -9.97 -17.09
C ILE A 139 8.53 -9.86 -17.24
N TYR A 140 7.84 -9.58 -16.14
CA TYR A 140 6.39 -9.41 -16.15
C TYR A 140 5.97 -8.16 -16.92
N HIS A 141 4.85 -8.23 -17.62
CA HIS A 141 4.29 -7.10 -18.34
C HIS A 141 2.85 -6.84 -17.88
N TYR A 142 2.57 -5.58 -17.54
CA TYR A 142 1.24 -5.13 -17.15
C TYR A 142 0.81 -3.96 -18.04
N ASN A 143 -0.26 -4.16 -18.81
CA ASN A 143 -0.85 -3.09 -19.61
C ASN A 143 -2.06 -2.45 -18.90
N PHE A 144 -1.96 -1.15 -18.64
CA PHE A 144 -3.05 -0.33 -18.15
C PHE A 144 -3.32 0.79 -19.16
N PRO A 145 -4.17 0.57 -20.17
CA PRO A 145 -4.44 1.59 -21.19
C PRO A 145 -5.01 2.85 -20.54
N LEU A 146 -4.30 3.96 -20.70
CA LEU A 146 -4.72 5.29 -20.26
C LEU A 146 -4.71 6.24 -21.48
N PRO A 147 -5.78 6.99 -21.75
CA PRO A 147 -5.83 7.81 -22.96
C PRO A 147 -4.75 8.90 -22.99
N ASP A 148 -4.18 9.17 -24.16
CA ASP A 148 -3.06 10.11 -24.29
C ASP A 148 -3.47 11.56 -23.95
N PHE A 149 -2.65 12.24 -23.14
CA PHE A 149 -2.91 13.55 -22.52
C PHE A 149 -4.12 13.67 -21.58
N GLN A 150 -4.99 12.67 -21.54
CA GLN A 150 -6.10 12.62 -20.58
C GLN A 150 -5.62 11.97 -19.26
N ALA A 151 -6.47 12.07 -18.25
CA ALA A 151 -6.25 11.44 -16.97
C ALA A 151 -7.26 10.31 -16.75
N CYS A 152 -6.94 9.40 -15.84
CA CYS A 152 -7.85 8.34 -15.44
C CYS A 152 -8.64 8.73 -14.19
N THR A 153 -9.67 7.96 -13.85
CA THR A 153 -10.40 8.16 -12.60
C THR A 153 -9.50 7.83 -11.40
N PRO A 154 -9.72 8.43 -10.22
CA PRO A 154 -8.98 8.10 -9.00
C PRO A 154 -9.00 6.60 -8.65
N ASN A 155 -10.12 5.91 -8.88
CA ASN A 155 -10.22 4.47 -8.66
C ASN A 155 -9.37 3.67 -9.65
N ARG A 156 -9.34 4.06 -10.93
CA ARG A 156 -8.45 3.41 -11.90
C ARG A 156 -6.99 3.64 -11.55
N LEU A 157 -6.64 4.83 -11.05
CA LEU A 157 -5.30 5.11 -10.56
C LEU A 157 -4.95 4.24 -9.36
N LEU A 158 -5.88 4.04 -8.42
CA LEU A 158 -5.73 3.15 -7.27
C LEU A 158 -5.39 1.71 -7.72
N ASP A 159 -6.12 1.17 -8.70
CA ASP A 159 -5.85 -0.17 -9.22
C ASP A 159 -4.43 -0.30 -9.80
N ILE A 160 -3.98 0.72 -10.54
CA ILE A 160 -2.63 0.75 -11.13
C ILE A 160 -1.58 0.81 -10.03
N VAL A 161 -1.70 1.72 -9.06
CA VAL A 161 -0.67 1.90 -8.03
C VAL A 161 -0.56 0.68 -7.10
N LYS A 162 -1.66 -0.05 -6.87
CA LYS A 162 -1.62 -1.31 -6.13
C LYS A 162 -0.78 -2.38 -6.83
N VAL A 163 -0.84 -2.44 -8.16
CA VAL A 163 0.00 -3.35 -8.96
C VAL A 163 1.44 -2.87 -9.01
N VAL A 164 1.67 -1.56 -9.13
CA VAL A 164 3.01 -0.95 -9.04
C VAL A 164 3.67 -1.28 -7.70
N ASP A 165 2.96 -1.08 -6.59
CA ASP A 165 3.46 -1.33 -5.24
C ASP A 165 3.77 -2.83 -5.02
N PHE A 166 2.89 -3.71 -5.49
CA PHE A 166 3.13 -5.15 -5.47
C PHE A 166 4.31 -5.57 -6.35
N ALA A 167 4.46 -5.01 -7.55
CA ALA A 167 5.58 -5.32 -8.44
C ALA A 167 6.91 -4.87 -7.81
N LEU A 168 6.92 -3.72 -7.14
CA LEU A 168 8.08 -3.20 -6.41
C LEU A 168 8.51 -4.08 -5.22
N SER A 169 7.61 -4.87 -4.64
CA SER A 169 7.99 -5.83 -3.58
C SER A 169 8.72 -7.07 -4.12
N HIS A 170 8.80 -7.24 -5.44
CA HIS A 170 9.48 -8.37 -6.09
C HIS A 170 10.76 -7.95 -6.83
N GLY A 171 10.83 -6.71 -7.30
CA GLY A 171 12.04 -6.15 -7.93
C GLY A 171 11.78 -4.76 -8.51
N LYS A 172 12.76 -4.24 -9.26
CA LYS A 172 12.61 -2.93 -9.89
C LYS A 172 11.60 -2.98 -11.02
N ILE A 173 11.01 -1.83 -11.32
CA ILE A 173 10.03 -1.70 -12.38
C ILE A 173 10.44 -0.64 -13.40
N ALA A 174 9.96 -0.80 -14.62
CA ALA A 174 9.99 0.24 -15.64
C ALA A 174 8.57 0.66 -16.01
N VAL A 175 8.30 1.96 -16.00
CA VAL A 175 6.98 2.53 -16.31
C VAL A 175 7.09 3.37 -17.56
N HIS A 176 6.22 3.13 -18.54
CA HIS A 176 6.21 3.88 -19.78
C HIS A 176 4.80 4.21 -20.27
N CYS A 177 4.71 5.30 -21.03
CA CYS A 177 3.61 5.59 -21.93
C CYS A 177 4.21 5.73 -23.33
N HIS A 178 3.94 6.80 -24.08
CA HIS A 178 4.71 7.13 -25.29
C HIS A 178 6.10 7.70 -24.94
N ALA A 179 6.19 8.96 -24.49
CA ALA A 179 7.45 9.63 -24.16
C ALA A 179 7.91 9.42 -22.70
N GLY A 180 7.08 8.79 -21.87
CA GLY A 180 7.40 8.57 -20.46
C GLY A 180 7.28 9.81 -19.56
N HIS A 181 6.53 10.85 -19.95
CA HIS A 181 6.44 12.12 -19.20
C HIS A 181 5.10 12.32 -18.48
N GLY A 182 3.99 12.42 -19.21
CA GLY A 182 2.67 12.72 -18.65
C GLY A 182 2.11 11.61 -17.76
N ARG A 183 1.50 10.59 -18.38
CA ARG A 183 0.89 9.44 -17.70
C ARG A 183 1.86 8.69 -16.79
N THR A 184 3.09 8.47 -17.26
CA THR A 184 4.17 7.85 -16.48
C THR A 184 4.46 8.63 -15.20
N GLY A 185 4.66 9.95 -15.30
CA GLY A 185 4.88 10.78 -14.12
C GLY A 185 3.69 10.79 -13.17
N MET A 186 2.45 10.79 -13.70
CA MET A 186 1.22 10.75 -12.90
C MET A 186 1.13 9.44 -12.10
N VAL A 187 1.38 8.29 -12.72
CA VAL A 187 1.33 6.99 -12.01
C VAL A 187 2.42 6.89 -10.95
N ILE A 188 3.64 7.34 -11.24
CA ILE A 188 4.75 7.33 -10.27
C ILE A 188 4.45 8.27 -9.09
N ALA A 189 3.96 9.49 -9.37
CA ALA A 189 3.56 10.42 -8.32
C ALA A 189 2.41 9.85 -7.46
N ALA A 190 1.42 9.23 -8.09
CA ALA A 190 0.32 8.57 -7.36
C ALA A 190 0.83 7.43 -6.47
N TRP A 191 1.79 6.63 -6.94
CA TRP A 191 2.41 5.60 -6.11
C TRP A 191 3.15 6.21 -4.92
N MET A 192 3.91 7.30 -5.11
CA MET A 192 4.57 8.00 -4.00
C MET A 192 3.55 8.51 -2.96
N MET A 193 2.40 9.00 -3.39
CA MET A 193 1.33 9.41 -2.47
C MET A 193 0.72 8.21 -1.72
N TYR A 194 0.50 7.09 -2.42
CA TYR A 194 -0.10 5.87 -1.89
C TYR A 194 0.82 5.11 -0.93
N ALA A 195 2.11 5.01 -1.26
CA ALA A 195 3.10 4.23 -0.52
C ALA A 195 3.91 5.09 0.46
N LEU A 196 4.25 6.33 0.11
CA LEU A 196 5.12 7.18 0.93
C LEU A 196 4.36 8.30 1.64
N GLY A 197 3.03 8.39 1.48
CA GLY A 197 2.20 9.38 2.15
C GLY A 197 2.34 10.81 1.64
N MET A 198 3.16 11.05 0.60
CA MET A 198 3.46 12.37 0.06
C MET A 198 2.21 13.14 -0.37
N SER A 199 2.26 14.46 -0.27
CA SER A 199 1.28 15.34 -0.91
C SER A 199 1.43 15.31 -2.44
N PRO A 200 0.39 15.70 -3.21
CA PRO A 200 0.52 15.85 -4.66
C PRO A 200 1.68 16.75 -5.09
N SER A 201 1.90 17.89 -4.42
CA SER A 201 3.03 18.79 -4.71
C SER A 201 4.37 18.08 -4.51
N GLN A 202 4.60 17.50 -3.33
CA GLN A 202 5.83 16.77 -3.02
C GLN A 202 6.11 15.64 -4.01
N ALA A 203 5.10 14.83 -4.33
CA ALA A 203 5.26 13.72 -5.26
C ALA A 203 5.58 14.19 -6.69
N VAL A 204 4.87 15.22 -7.19
CA VAL A 204 5.11 15.77 -8.53
C VAL A 204 6.48 16.43 -8.63
N ASP A 205 6.88 17.20 -7.61
CA ASP A 205 8.18 17.87 -7.58
C ASP A 205 9.33 16.86 -7.48
N THR A 206 9.13 15.78 -6.71
CA THR A 206 10.10 14.66 -6.65
C THR A 206 10.29 14.04 -8.03
N VAL A 207 9.20 13.72 -8.75
CA VAL A 207 9.30 13.18 -10.12
C VAL A 207 9.95 14.19 -11.07
N ARG A 208 9.61 15.47 -10.98
CA ARG A 208 10.16 16.54 -11.84
C ARG A 208 11.63 16.84 -11.56
N SER A 209 12.10 16.68 -10.33
CA SER A 209 13.52 16.86 -9.98
C SER A 209 14.44 15.95 -10.81
N ARG A 210 13.94 14.78 -11.19
CA ARG A 210 14.63 13.82 -12.06
C ARG A 210 14.19 13.96 -13.52
N ARG A 211 12.91 14.24 -13.77
CA ARG A 211 12.31 14.28 -15.11
C ARG A 211 11.42 15.52 -15.28
N ALA A 212 12.06 16.67 -15.50
CA ALA A 212 11.47 18.02 -15.43
C ALA A 212 10.12 18.24 -16.14
N LYS A 213 9.80 17.48 -17.19
CA LYS A 213 8.56 17.62 -17.98
C LYS A 213 7.46 16.63 -17.60
N ALA A 214 7.58 15.97 -16.44
CA ALA A 214 6.61 15.01 -15.94
C ALA A 214 5.31 15.67 -15.46
N VAL A 215 4.20 14.95 -15.55
CA VAL A 215 2.84 15.39 -15.16
C VAL A 215 2.43 16.68 -15.90
N GLN A 216 1.94 16.48 -17.12
CA GLN A 216 1.91 17.53 -18.13
C GLN A 216 0.61 18.32 -18.16
N SER A 217 -0.53 17.65 -18.03
CA SER A 217 -1.86 18.27 -18.19
C SER A 217 -2.50 18.63 -16.85
N LYS A 218 -3.44 19.59 -16.89
CA LYS A 218 -4.22 19.98 -15.71
C LYS A 218 -5.11 18.84 -15.23
N GLU A 219 -5.58 18.02 -16.15
CA GLU A 219 -6.40 16.82 -15.90
C GLU A 219 -5.60 15.79 -15.10
N GLN A 220 -4.32 15.56 -15.44
CA GLN A 220 -3.45 14.64 -14.68
C GLN A 220 -3.23 15.13 -13.25
N VAL A 221 -2.99 16.43 -13.08
CA VAL A 221 -2.85 17.06 -11.76
C VAL A 221 -4.14 16.97 -10.96
N LYS A 222 -5.29 17.24 -11.58
CA LYS A 222 -6.60 17.12 -10.95
C LYS A 222 -6.86 15.69 -10.47
N THR A 223 -6.54 14.69 -11.30
CA THR A 223 -6.64 13.28 -10.91
C THR A 223 -5.76 12.96 -9.71
N LEU A 224 -4.54 13.52 -9.59
CA LEU A 224 -3.72 13.36 -8.39
C LEU A 224 -4.37 14.00 -7.16
N HIS A 225 -4.95 15.19 -7.30
CA HIS A 225 -5.67 15.84 -6.19
C HIS A 225 -6.89 15.02 -5.75
N GLU A 226 -7.70 14.54 -6.69
CA GLU A 226 -8.86 13.68 -6.39
C GLU A 226 -8.41 12.33 -5.80
N PHE A 227 -7.31 11.77 -6.29
CA PHE A 227 -6.70 10.55 -5.73
C PHE A 227 -6.24 10.75 -4.29
N ARG A 228 -5.63 11.90 -3.98
CA ARG A 228 -5.28 12.27 -2.60
C ARG A 228 -6.50 12.30 -1.68
N LEU A 229 -7.60 12.87 -2.14
CA LEU A 229 -8.86 12.89 -1.39
C LEU A 229 -9.44 11.47 -1.21
N LEU A 230 -9.37 10.62 -2.25
CA LEU A 230 -9.82 9.23 -2.17
C LEU A 230 -9.08 8.45 -1.06
N ILE A 231 -7.75 8.53 -1.04
CA ILE A 231 -6.93 7.82 -0.04
C ILE A 231 -7.10 8.39 1.38
N ARG A 232 -7.34 9.71 1.53
CA ARG A 232 -7.47 10.38 2.83
C ARG A 232 -8.87 10.39 3.43
N ASN A 233 -9.93 10.41 2.62
CA ASN A 233 -11.31 10.51 3.11
C ASN A 233 -12.08 9.20 3.07
N ASN A 234 -11.86 8.36 2.05
CA ASN A 234 -12.85 7.36 1.69
C ASN A 234 -12.40 5.90 1.82
N GLY A 235 -11.10 5.57 1.88
CA GLY A 235 -10.83 4.17 2.21
C GLY A 235 -9.45 3.64 2.57
N GLY A 236 -8.45 4.50 2.75
CA GLY A 236 -7.18 4.05 3.29
C GLY A 236 -7.07 4.08 4.82
N MET A 237 -8.09 4.47 5.59
CA MET A 237 -7.90 4.73 7.03
C MET A 237 -7.98 3.47 7.88
N ILE A 238 -7.19 3.40 8.96
CA ILE A 238 -7.28 2.31 9.94
C ILE A 238 -8.60 2.40 10.71
N ILE A 239 -8.95 3.61 11.18
CA ILE A 239 -10.23 3.93 11.81
C ILE A 239 -11.13 4.57 10.73
N PRO A 240 -12.17 3.87 10.23
CA PRO A 240 -13.03 4.40 9.20
C PRO A 240 -13.91 5.54 9.73
N LYS A 241 -14.19 6.53 8.88
CA LYS A 241 -15.13 7.62 9.20
C LYS A 241 -16.59 7.14 9.27
N ASN A 242 -16.93 6.17 8.43
CA ASN A 242 -18.26 5.58 8.39
C ASN A 242 -18.31 4.35 9.28
N LYS A 243 -19.41 4.21 10.03
CA LYS A 243 -19.67 3.00 10.81
C LYS A 243 -19.80 1.80 9.87
N MET A 244 -19.26 0.68 10.32
CA MET A 244 -19.37 -0.63 9.69
C MET A 244 -19.87 -1.62 10.73
N THR A 245 -20.67 -2.61 10.33
CA THR A 245 -21.35 -3.51 11.27
C THR A 245 -20.77 -4.92 11.31
N HIS A 246 -19.92 -5.28 10.34
CA HIS A 246 -19.37 -6.62 10.24
C HIS A 246 -17.89 -6.60 9.91
N ILE A 247 -17.12 -7.55 10.46
CA ILE A 247 -15.71 -7.76 10.11
C ILE A 247 -15.54 -7.93 8.59
N SER A 248 -16.45 -8.64 7.91
CA SER A 248 -16.41 -8.81 6.45
C SER A 248 -16.51 -7.49 5.69
N GLU A 249 -17.27 -6.53 6.21
CA GLU A 249 -17.39 -5.19 5.62
C GLU A 249 -16.08 -4.41 5.79
N TYR A 250 -15.48 -4.45 6.99
CA TYR A 250 -14.18 -3.84 7.25
C TYR A 250 -13.08 -4.47 6.40
N VAL A 251 -13.04 -5.79 6.28
CA VAL A 251 -12.08 -6.50 5.42
C VAL A 251 -12.28 -6.14 3.95
N ALA A 252 -13.51 -6.09 3.46
CA ALA A 252 -13.81 -5.65 2.08
C ALA A 252 -13.40 -4.19 1.84
N TYR A 253 -13.56 -3.32 2.84
CA TYR A 253 -13.05 -1.95 2.82
C TYR A 253 -11.52 -1.93 2.66
N ASN A 254 -10.77 -2.70 3.47
CA ASN A 254 -9.31 -2.79 3.37
C ASN A 254 -8.87 -3.29 1.99
N GLN A 255 -9.53 -4.32 1.47
CA GLN A 255 -9.22 -4.98 0.18
C GLN A 255 -9.28 -4.04 -1.02
N LYS A 256 -10.06 -2.95 -0.94
CA LYS A 256 -10.07 -1.91 -1.99
C LYS A 256 -8.71 -1.22 -2.11
N PHE A 257 -7.93 -1.14 -1.04
CA PHE A 257 -6.69 -0.36 -0.94
C PHE A 257 -5.43 -1.20 -0.85
N ILE A 258 -5.51 -2.53 -0.88
CA ILE A 258 -4.35 -3.43 -0.87
C ILE A 258 -4.42 -4.43 -2.03
N SER A 259 -3.27 -4.92 -2.47
CA SER A 259 -3.22 -5.87 -3.59
C SER A 259 -3.94 -7.17 -3.25
N LYS A 260 -4.46 -7.88 -4.26
CA LYS A 260 -5.15 -9.17 -4.06
C LYS A 260 -4.25 -10.27 -3.49
N PRO A 261 -2.97 -10.38 -3.88
CA PRO A 261 -2.04 -11.30 -3.22
C PRO A 261 -1.88 -10.98 -1.73
N GLU A 262 -1.73 -9.70 -1.39
CA GLU A 262 -1.56 -9.26 -0.01
C GLU A 262 -2.83 -9.50 0.82
N SER A 263 -4.01 -9.20 0.29
CA SER A 263 -5.26 -9.39 1.05
C SER A 263 -5.54 -10.84 1.44
N ARG A 264 -5.01 -11.81 0.67
CA ARG A 264 -5.12 -13.24 0.99
C ARG A 264 -4.32 -13.63 2.22
N LEU A 265 -3.25 -12.90 2.55
CA LEU A 265 -2.42 -13.17 3.74
C LEU A 265 -3.22 -13.00 5.03
N TYR A 266 -4.20 -12.09 5.04
CA TYR A 266 -4.98 -11.76 6.23
C TYR A 266 -6.29 -12.55 6.34
N GLY A 267 -6.74 -13.19 5.25
CA GLY A 267 -8.01 -13.92 5.22
C GLY A 267 -9.19 -13.05 5.66
N LYS A 268 -9.83 -13.44 6.77
CA LYS A 268 -10.95 -12.72 7.41
C LYS A 268 -10.52 -11.78 8.54
N ILE A 269 -9.22 -11.68 8.83
CA ILE A 269 -8.69 -10.86 9.93
C ILE A 269 -8.43 -9.44 9.41
N PRO A 270 -8.92 -8.38 10.10
CA PRO A 270 -8.52 -7.00 9.84
C PRO A 270 -6.99 -6.84 9.77
N LYS A 271 -6.49 -6.20 8.70
CA LYS A 271 -5.04 -6.02 8.47
C LYS A 271 -4.33 -5.39 9.67
N ILE A 272 -4.95 -4.37 10.31
CA ILE A 272 -4.43 -3.74 11.53
C ILE A 272 -4.15 -4.76 12.65
N VAL A 273 -5.08 -5.70 12.91
CA VAL A 273 -4.92 -6.69 13.97
C VAL A 273 -3.78 -7.66 13.63
N TYR A 274 -3.75 -8.16 12.39
CA TYR A 274 -2.71 -9.07 11.93
C TYR A 274 -1.32 -8.43 12.02
N ILE A 275 -1.17 -7.25 11.43
CA ILE A 275 0.10 -6.54 11.34
C ILE A 275 0.59 -6.10 12.73
N ALA A 276 -0.28 -5.53 13.57
CA ALA A 276 0.08 -5.11 14.92
C ALA A 276 0.62 -6.29 15.75
N MET A 277 -0.12 -7.41 15.79
CA MET A 277 0.32 -8.58 16.55
C MET A 277 1.60 -9.21 16.00
N ARG A 278 1.71 -9.34 14.67
CA ARG A 278 2.91 -9.87 14.02
C ARG A 278 4.14 -9.03 14.36
N ILE A 279 4.06 -7.72 14.20
CA ILE A 279 5.19 -6.82 14.46
C ILE A 279 5.53 -6.78 15.95
N THR A 280 4.52 -6.76 16.84
CA THR A 280 4.77 -6.87 18.29
C THR A 280 5.54 -8.14 18.61
N LEU A 281 5.13 -9.32 18.10
CA LEU A 281 5.86 -10.57 18.31
C LEU A 281 7.28 -10.54 17.72
N GLN A 282 7.47 -9.98 16.52
CA GLN A 282 8.79 -9.82 15.90
C GLN A 282 9.71 -8.89 16.70
N LYS A 283 9.15 -7.95 17.47
CA LYS A 283 9.90 -7.14 18.42
C LYS A 283 10.17 -7.88 19.73
N MET A 284 9.55 -9.02 19.98
CA MET A 284 9.78 -9.85 21.18
C MET A 284 10.83 -10.93 20.96
N TYR A 285 10.86 -11.52 19.76
CA TYR A 285 11.61 -12.73 19.45
C TYR A 285 12.58 -12.55 18.29
N SER A 286 13.66 -13.33 18.30
CA SER A 286 14.66 -13.37 17.22
C SER A 286 14.08 -13.77 15.85
N SER A 287 13.00 -14.55 15.86
CA SER A 287 12.30 -15.02 14.67
C SER A 287 10.86 -15.40 15.06
N VAL A 288 9.91 -15.07 14.19
CA VAL A 288 8.49 -15.38 14.35
C VAL A 288 7.94 -15.85 13.02
N ASN A 289 7.47 -17.09 12.98
CA ASN A 289 6.90 -17.71 11.79
C ASN A 289 5.42 -18.01 12.00
N PHE A 290 4.60 -17.58 11.06
CA PHE A 290 3.17 -17.88 10.99
C PHE A 290 3.00 -18.96 9.93
N GLU A 291 2.71 -20.18 10.36
CA GLU A 291 2.50 -21.34 9.49
C GLU A 291 1.01 -21.69 9.43
N VAL A 292 0.51 -22.06 8.26
CA VAL A 292 -0.82 -22.64 8.09
C VAL A 292 -0.65 -24.13 7.83
N GLU A 293 -1.13 -24.96 8.75
CA GLU A 293 -1.09 -26.42 8.62
C GLU A 293 -2.11 -26.90 7.55
N ASN A 294 -1.99 -28.16 7.11
CA ASN A 294 -2.83 -28.74 6.05
C ASN A 294 -4.34 -28.71 6.35
N ASP A 295 -4.72 -28.61 7.62
CA ASP A 295 -6.09 -28.47 8.07
C ASP A 295 -6.50 -27.01 8.32
N TYR A 296 -5.76 -26.07 7.73
CA TYR A 296 -5.95 -24.63 7.82
C TYR A 296 -5.69 -24.03 9.20
N ARG A 297 -5.06 -24.76 10.13
CA ARG A 297 -4.69 -24.21 11.45
C ARG A 297 -3.52 -23.27 11.35
N MET A 298 -3.66 -22.07 11.92
CA MET A 298 -2.52 -21.18 12.11
C MET A 298 -1.70 -21.58 13.34
N LYS A 299 -0.39 -21.82 13.14
CA LYS A 299 0.60 -22.03 14.19
C LYS A 299 1.59 -20.86 14.20
N ILE A 300 1.87 -20.35 15.39
CA ILE A 300 2.89 -19.32 15.61
C ILE A 300 4.10 -20.02 16.21
N LYS A 301 5.25 -19.92 15.56
CA LYS A 301 6.53 -20.40 16.08
C LYS A 301 7.41 -19.20 16.38
N CYS A 302 7.69 -19.01 17.67
CA CYS A 302 8.62 -18.00 18.15
C CYS A 302 9.94 -18.68 18.53
N GLU A 303 11.06 -18.13 18.07
CA GLU A 303 12.39 -18.54 18.54
C GLU A 303 12.76 -17.84 19.86
N GLY A 304 14.03 -17.84 20.26
CA GLY A 304 14.46 -17.28 21.54
C GLY A 304 14.09 -15.79 21.71
N PRO A 305 13.66 -15.36 22.92
CA PRO A 305 13.33 -13.97 23.20
C PRO A 305 14.57 -13.08 23.09
N LEU A 306 14.38 -11.88 22.54
CA LEU A 306 15.45 -10.89 22.44
C LEU A 306 15.92 -10.45 23.84
N PRO A 307 17.21 -10.14 24.02
CA PRO A 307 17.79 -9.82 25.34
C PRO A 307 17.06 -8.70 26.10
N GLU A 308 16.68 -7.64 25.40
CA GLU A 308 15.98 -6.46 25.94
C GLU A 308 14.58 -6.77 26.50
N ASN A 309 13.97 -7.89 26.09
CA ASN A 309 12.60 -8.26 26.47
C ASN A 309 12.55 -9.23 27.65
N LYS A 310 13.71 -9.59 28.21
CA LYS A 310 13.81 -10.53 29.34
C LYS A 310 13.39 -9.91 30.67
N SER A 311 13.39 -8.59 30.78
CA SER A 311 13.21 -7.86 32.06
C SER A 311 12.14 -6.78 31.96
N PHE A 312 11.00 -7.09 31.36
CA PHE A 312 9.86 -6.17 31.40
C PHE A 312 9.28 -6.05 32.80
N ASP A 313 9.11 -4.81 33.26
CA ASP A 313 8.32 -4.50 34.45
C ASP A 313 6.83 -4.45 34.08
N GLU A 314 6.06 -5.33 34.68
CA GLU A 314 4.62 -5.47 34.42
C GLU A 314 3.81 -4.23 34.82
N GLN A 315 4.16 -3.57 35.93
CA GLN A 315 3.46 -2.37 36.39
C GLN A 315 3.75 -1.20 35.46
N LEU A 316 5.01 -1.06 35.03
CA LEU A 316 5.41 -0.07 34.05
C LEU A 316 4.72 -0.32 32.70
N LEU A 317 4.67 -1.56 32.21
CA LEU A 317 3.94 -1.90 30.99
C LEU A 317 2.46 -1.55 31.10
N ASN A 318 1.80 -1.88 32.22
CA ASN A 318 0.40 -1.51 32.43
C ASN A 318 0.21 0.02 32.37
N ALA A 319 1.09 0.79 33.02
CA ALA A 319 1.03 2.25 32.99
C ALA A 319 1.31 2.84 31.60
N GLN A 320 2.20 2.21 30.83
CA GLN A 320 2.53 2.64 29.47
C GLN A 320 1.41 2.28 28.49
N LEU A 321 0.88 1.07 28.51
CA LEU A 321 -0.12 0.65 27.53
C LEU A 321 -1.49 1.31 27.75
N ASN A 322 -1.79 1.75 28.97
CA ASN A 322 -3.08 2.34 29.30
C ASN A 322 -3.18 3.83 28.93
N ASP A 323 -4.10 4.17 28.06
CA ASP A 323 -4.50 5.55 27.72
C ASP A 323 -6.02 5.65 27.88
N ASP A 324 -6.50 5.89 29.11
CA ASP A 324 -7.92 5.66 29.48
C ASP A 324 -8.94 6.40 28.58
N ASP A 325 -8.60 7.59 28.09
CA ASP A 325 -9.42 8.38 27.15
C ASP A 325 -8.96 8.28 25.68
N HIS A 326 -7.88 7.54 25.44
CA HIS A 326 -7.23 7.36 24.14
C HIS A 326 -6.80 8.67 23.47
N GLU A 327 -6.77 9.79 24.19
CA GLU A 327 -6.55 11.12 23.63
C GLU A 327 -5.12 11.27 23.09
N LYS A 328 -4.12 10.77 23.84
CA LYS A 328 -2.72 10.80 23.41
C LYS A 328 -2.51 9.91 22.20
N THR A 329 -3.09 8.72 22.24
CA THR A 329 -3.01 7.74 21.16
C THR A 329 -3.73 8.23 19.91
N HIS A 330 -4.89 8.85 20.06
CA HIS A 330 -5.65 9.44 18.96
C HIS A 330 -4.87 10.60 18.33
N PHE A 331 -4.27 11.48 19.13
CA PHE A 331 -3.42 12.57 18.62
C PHE A 331 -2.22 12.00 17.83
N TRP A 332 -1.51 11.02 18.40
CA TRP A 332 -0.41 10.33 17.72
C TRP A 332 -0.88 9.68 16.42
N TYR A 333 -2.00 8.94 16.44
CA TYR A 333 -2.55 8.30 15.25
C TYR A 333 -2.88 9.34 14.16
N MET A 334 -3.48 10.47 14.52
CA MET A 334 -3.78 11.53 13.56
C MET A 334 -2.52 12.16 12.96
N ASP A 335 -1.45 12.33 13.76
CA ASP A 335 -0.15 12.76 13.26
C ASP A 335 0.47 11.73 12.31
N GLN A 336 0.42 10.44 12.66
CA GLN A 336 0.86 9.36 11.78
C GLN A 336 0.06 9.33 10.47
N VAL A 337 -1.26 9.52 10.55
CA VAL A 337 -2.12 9.64 9.36
C VAL A 337 -1.65 10.82 8.52
N LYS A 338 -1.41 12.01 9.09
CA LYS A 338 -0.85 13.16 8.36
C LYS A 338 0.45 12.79 7.63
N ASN A 339 1.32 12.01 8.29
CA ASN A 339 2.58 11.49 7.76
C ASN A 339 2.45 10.27 6.85
N GLY A 340 1.22 9.85 6.48
CA GLY A 340 0.99 8.82 5.47
C GLY A 340 0.37 7.52 5.97
N LEU A 341 0.14 7.37 7.29
CA LEU A 341 -0.44 6.15 7.85
C LEU A 341 -1.81 5.85 7.26
N SER A 342 -1.89 4.63 6.73
CA SER A 342 -3.04 4.09 6.04
C SER A 342 -2.98 2.56 6.07
N ILE A 343 -4.07 1.91 5.68
CA ILE A 343 -4.15 0.46 5.48
C ILE A 343 -3.07 -0.02 4.51
N SER A 344 -2.70 0.72 3.45
CA SER A 344 -1.65 0.28 2.53
C SER A 344 -0.26 0.36 3.16
N THR A 345 0.03 1.43 3.91
CA THR A 345 1.38 1.72 4.44
C THR A 345 1.69 1.12 5.81
N ILE A 346 0.67 0.64 6.53
CA ILE A 346 0.77 0.22 7.93
C ILE A 346 1.92 -0.76 8.23
N SER A 347 2.21 -1.74 7.36
CA SER A 347 3.31 -2.70 7.62
C SER A 347 4.65 -1.98 7.78
N ARG A 348 5.02 -1.18 6.77
CA ARG A 348 6.32 -0.48 6.73
C ARG A 348 6.44 0.60 7.81
N GLN A 349 5.34 1.28 8.14
CA GLN A 349 5.39 2.33 9.16
C GLN A 349 5.51 1.73 10.56
N LEU A 350 4.70 0.73 10.91
CA LEU A 350 4.75 0.13 12.24
C LEU A 350 6.03 -0.67 12.51
N GLU A 351 6.74 -1.15 11.47
CA GLU A 351 8.04 -1.82 11.64
C GLU A 351 9.06 -0.96 12.43
N ASN A 352 9.02 0.36 12.26
CA ASN A 352 9.92 1.30 12.92
C ASN A 352 9.41 1.85 14.26
N GLU A 353 8.17 1.57 14.64
CA GLU A 353 7.55 2.10 15.86
C GLU A 353 7.85 1.27 17.11
N ASP A 354 7.73 1.85 18.30
CA ASP A 354 7.78 1.10 19.56
C ASP A 354 6.53 0.19 19.65
N PHE A 355 6.70 -1.04 20.15
CA PHE A 355 5.59 -1.98 20.27
C PHE A 355 4.47 -1.45 21.17
N ARG A 356 4.77 -0.57 22.13
CA ARG A 356 3.79 0.06 23.02
C ARG A 356 2.83 0.96 22.23
N ASP A 357 3.35 1.73 21.28
CA ASP A 357 2.52 2.60 20.43
C ASP A 357 1.70 1.77 19.43
N ILE A 358 2.26 0.66 18.94
CA ILE A 358 1.52 -0.32 18.13
C ILE A 358 0.34 -0.92 18.91
N ILE A 359 0.55 -1.30 20.18
CA ILE A 359 -0.50 -1.84 21.03
C ILE A 359 -1.55 -0.77 21.36
N ARG A 360 -1.15 0.47 21.65
CA ARG A 360 -2.10 1.58 21.86
C ARG A 360 -2.93 1.85 20.60
N LEU A 361 -2.33 1.80 19.40
CA LEU A 361 -3.07 1.91 18.15
C LEU A 361 -4.11 0.80 18.00
N LEU A 362 -3.73 -0.44 18.36
CA LEU A 362 -4.66 -1.56 18.38
C LEU A 362 -5.80 -1.32 19.37
N ASP A 363 -5.49 -0.87 20.59
CA ASP A 363 -6.47 -0.50 21.61
C ASP A 363 -7.47 0.55 21.10
N LEU A 364 -6.96 1.62 20.50
CA LEU A 364 -7.78 2.66 19.85
C LEU A 364 -8.66 2.11 18.73
N PHE A 365 -8.16 1.19 17.90
CA PHE A 365 -8.95 0.52 16.87
C PHE A 365 -10.06 -0.34 17.47
N PHE A 366 -9.76 -1.09 18.54
CA PHE A 366 -10.76 -1.91 19.22
C PHE A 366 -11.87 -1.06 19.83
N HIS A 367 -11.47 0.02 20.51
CA HIS A 367 -12.37 1.00 21.10
C HIS A 367 -13.28 1.68 20.05
N SER A 368 -12.68 2.15 18.96
CA SER A 368 -13.35 3.03 17.99
C SER A 368 -14.14 2.27 16.92
N THR A 369 -13.68 1.07 16.54
CA THR A 369 -14.21 0.35 15.37
C THR A 369 -14.59 -1.08 15.70
N PHE A 370 -13.73 -1.89 16.34
CA PHE A 370 -13.97 -3.34 16.45
C PHE A 370 -15.26 -3.72 17.18
N HIS A 371 -15.65 -3.00 18.24
CA HIS A 371 -16.91 -3.27 18.96
C HIS A 371 -18.17 -3.17 18.09
N GLN A 372 -18.09 -2.49 16.93
CA GLN A 372 -19.19 -2.40 15.97
C GLN A 372 -19.14 -3.53 14.93
N LEU A 373 -17.97 -4.14 14.73
CA LEU A 373 -17.74 -5.15 13.71
C LEU A 373 -18.12 -6.57 14.16
N THR A 374 -18.21 -6.81 15.47
CA THR A 374 -18.44 -8.14 16.04
C THR A 374 -19.54 -8.11 17.09
N HIS A 375 -20.32 -9.19 17.12
CA HIS A 375 -21.36 -9.41 18.11
C HIS A 375 -20.80 -10.12 19.35
N LYS A 376 -21.47 -9.96 20.48
CA LYS A 376 -21.04 -10.53 21.76
C LYS A 376 -21.04 -12.05 21.73
N GLU A 377 -22.01 -12.63 21.03
CA GLU A 377 -22.19 -14.06 20.84
C GLU A 377 -21.00 -14.68 20.10
N GLU A 378 -20.41 -13.96 19.14
CA GLU A 378 -19.21 -14.40 18.41
C GLU A 378 -17.99 -14.46 19.34
N ILE A 379 -17.79 -13.42 20.15
CA ILE A 379 -16.71 -13.38 21.15
C ILE A 379 -16.89 -14.48 22.18
N PHE A 380 -18.11 -14.63 22.70
CA PHE A 380 -18.44 -15.66 23.68
C PHE A 380 -18.21 -17.05 23.13
N ALA A 381 -18.60 -17.31 21.88
CA ALA A 381 -18.36 -18.59 21.22
C ALA A 381 -16.86 -18.90 21.15
N VAL A 382 -16.01 -17.94 20.74
CA VAL A 382 -14.54 -18.10 20.75
C VAL A 382 -14.02 -18.43 22.14
N LEU A 383 -14.47 -17.73 23.18
CA LEU A 383 -14.05 -17.98 24.55
C LEU A 383 -14.52 -19.35 25.08
N GLN A 384 -15.72 -19.78 24.73
CA GLN A 384 -16.26 -21.09 25.14
C GLN A 384 -15.54 -22.27 24.50
N ASN A 385 -14.99 -22.08 23.29
CA ASN A 385 -14.37 -23.16 22.54
C ASN A 385 -12.93 -22.85 22.19
N TRP A 386 -12.26 -22.08 23.06
CA TRP A 386 -10.89 -21.65 22.88
C TRP A 386 -9.92 -22.81 22.62
N ASP A 387 -10.12 -23.93 23.31
CA ASP A 387 -9.30 -25.15 23.18
C ASP A 387 -9.69 -26.02 21.98
N GLN A 388 -10.78 -25.68 21.28
CA GLN A 388 -11.17 -26.38 20.06
C GLN A 388 -10.37 -25.82 18.86
N THR A 389 -10.23 -26.64 17.82
CA THR A 389 -9.58 -26.23 16.57
C THR A 389 -10.26 -24.99 16.00
N GLU A 390 -9.48 -24.06 15.44
CA GLU A 390 -9.92 -22.75 14.92
C GLU A 390 -11.32 -22.78 14.28
N LYS A 391 -12.24 -21.94 14.77
CA LYS A 391 -13.65 -21.92 14.34
C LYS A 391 -14.06 -20.58 13.75
N ASP A 392 -14.99 -20.64 12.80
CA ASP A 392 -15.50 -19.54 11.98
C ASP A 392 -16.15 -18.37 12.73
N TRP A 393 -16.30 -18.43 14.06
CA TRP A 393 -17.13 -17.49 14.80
C TRP A 393 -16.50 -16.11 14.99
N SER A 394 -15.18 -16.04 15.23
CA SER A 394 -14.42 -14.77 15.18
C SER A 394 -12.92 -15.03 15.03
N PRO A 395 -12.42 -15.23 13.80
CA PRO A 395 -10.99 -15.45 13.54
C PRO A 395 -10.11 -14.34 14.11
N THR A 396 -10.60 -13.10 14.10
CA THR A 396 -9.89 -11.93 14.62
C THR A 396 -9.61 -12.02 16.11
N PHE A 397 -10.63 -12.34 16.92
CA PHE A 397 -10.47 -12.39 18.37
C PHE A 397 -9.67 -13.63 18.80
N TRP A 398 -9.88 -14.76 18.13
CA TRP A 398 -9.07 -15.96 18.33
C TRP A 398 -7.58 -15.70 18.02
N PHE A 399 -7.29 -15.09 16.86
CA PHE A 399 -5.94 -14.73 16.44
C PHE A 399 -5.25 -13.82 17.47
N LEU A 400 -5.97 -12.80 17.95
CA LEU A 400 -5.48 -11.88 18.97
C LEU A 400 -5.04 -12.62 20.24
N LEU A 401 -5.91 -13.48 20.78
CA LEU A 401 -5.61 -14.26 21.98
C LEU A 401 -4.44 -15.23 21.76
N LYS A 402 -4.35 -15.86 20.58
CA LYS A 402 -3.22 -16.73 20.23
C LYS A 402 -1.90 -15.99 20.25
N CYS A 403 -1.84 -14.81 19.64
CA CYS A 403 -0.63 -13.99 19.62
C CYS A 403 -0.21 -13.58 21.03
N ILE A 404 -1.16 -13.19 21.89
CA ILE A 404 -0.87 -12.74 23.25
C ILE A 404 -0.31 -13.85 24.12
N ARG A 405 -0.79 -15.09 23.95
CA ARG A 405 -0.25 -16.24 24.67
C ARG A 405 1.21 -16.50 24.34
N GLU A 406 1.62 -16.23 23.11
CA GLU A 406 3.02 -16.34 22.68
C GLU A 406 3.89 -15.18 23.18
N MET A 407 3.36 -14.15 23.85
CA MET A 407 4.18 -13.01 24.31
C MET A 407 4.86 -13.30 25.66
N PRO A 408 5.98 -12.63 25.96
CA PRO A 408 6.63 -12.70 27.28
C PRO A 408 5.64 -12.40 28.43
N ILE A 409 5.77 -13.13 29.54
CA ILE A 409 4.79 -13.12 30.65
C ILE A 409 4.37 -11.71 31.11
N PRO A 410 5.29 -10.74 31.34
CA PRO A 410 4.87 -9.40 31.77
C PRO A 410 3.97 -8.69 30.74
N LEU A 411 4.28 -8.83 29.45
CA LEU A 411 3.50 -8.24 28.36
C LEU A 411 2.18 -8.98 28.15
N HIS A 412 2.22 -10.31 28.21
CA HIS A 412 1.02 -11.16 28.20
C HIS A 412 0.03 -10.68 29.28
N LEU A 413 0.46 -10.58 30.54
CA LEU A 413 -0.39 -10.17 31.65
C LEU A 413 -0.91 -8.73 31.49
N ALA A 414 -0.08 -7.81 30.99
CA ALA A 414 -0.50 -6.44 30.71
C ALA A 414 -1.60 -6.39 29.62
N LEU A 415 -1.42 -7.11 28.51
CA LEU A 415 -2.42 -7.19 27.44
C LEU A 415 -3.69 -7.91 27.85
N SER A 416 -3.58 -8.97 28.68
CA SER A 416 -4.74 -9.65 29.25
C SER A 416 -5.62 -8.68 30.04
N ARG A 417 -5.02 -7.80 30.84
CA ARG A 417 -5.75 -6.74 31.54
C ARG A 417 -6.35 -5.72 30.60
N LEU A 418 -5.59 -5.25 29.61
CA LEU A 418 -6.04 -4.27 28.62
C LEU A 418 -7.27 -4.78 27.87
N ILE A 419 -7.21 -5.99 27.32
CA ILE A 419 -8.33 -6.59 26.57
C ILE A 419 -9.52 -6.84 27.48
N SER A 420 -9.30 -7.27 28.72
CA SER A 420 -10.39 -7.43 29.68
C SER A 420 -11.14 -6.11 29.89
N LYS A 421 -10.44 -4.96 29.89
CA LYS A 421 -11.05 -3.63 30.04
C LYS A 421 -12.03 -3.30 28.92
N TRP A 422 -11.81 -3.79 27.70
CA TRP A 422 -12.74 -3.60 26.58
C TRP A 422 -14.16 -4.09 26.89
N PHE A 423 -14.28 -5.07 27.80
CA PHE A 423 -15.55 -5.70 28.15
C PHE A 423 -16.04 -5.37 29.56
N LEU A 424 -15.23 -4.71 30.41
CA LEU A 424 -15.54 -4.49 31.82
C LEU A 424 -16.85 -3.71 32.06
N ARG A 425 -17.21 -2.78 31.16
CA ARG A 425 -18.40 -1.92 31.31
C ARG A 425 -19.69 -2.55 30.81
N SER A 426 -19.59 -3.51 29.88
CA SER A 426 -20.75 -4.07 29.19
C SER A 426 -20.98 -5.54 29.54
N GLU A 427 -19.92 -6.32 29.78
CA GLU A 427 -19.96 -7.78 29.85
C GLU A 427 -18.88 -8.33 30.80
N VAL A 428 -19.17 -8.33 32.11
CA VAL A 428 -18.23 -8.78 33.16
C VAL A 428 -17.83 -10.25 32.98
N GLU A 429 -18.74 -11.10 32.48
CA GLU A 429 -18.45 -12.52 32.23
C GLU A 429 -17.41 -12.72 31.11
N ILE A 430 -17.45 -11.91 30.06
CA ILE A 430 -16.45 -11.96 28.98
C ILE A 430 -15.08 -11.58 29.55
N ALA A 431 -15.02 -10.52 30.35
CA ALA A 431 -13.78 -10.07 30.98
C ALA A 431 -13.17 -11.14 31.92
N SER A 432 -13.99 -11.85 32.70
CA SER A 432 -13.49 -12.91 33.59
C SER A 432 -12.96 -14.12 32.81
N ARG A 433 -13.64 -14.52 31.73
CA ARG A 433 -13.21 -15.63 30.85
C ARG A 433 -11.91 -15.32 30.11
N ILE A 434 -11.74 -14.10 29.60
CA ILE A 434 -10.48 -13.66 28.98
C ILE A 434 -9.32 -13.80 29.95
N LYS A 435 -9.48 -13.32 31.19
CA LYS A 435 -8.47 -13.48 32.24
C LYS A 435 -8.17 -14.94 32.51
N HIS A 436 -9.18 -15.82 32.54
CA HIS A 436 -8.98 -17.24 32.77
C HIS A 436 -8.18 -17.92 31.65
N ILE A 437 -8.53 -17.67 30.39
CA ILE A 437 -7.83 -18.23 29.21
C ILE A 437 -6.37 -17.75 29.15
N LEU A 438 -6.13 -16.47 29.45
CA LEU A 438 -4.80 -15.88 29.42
C LEU A 438 -3.98 -16.15 30.70
N SER A 439 -4.61 -16.47 31.83
CA SER A 439 -3.88 -16.89 33.05
C SER A 439 -3.48 -18.36 33.05
N SER A 440 -4.10 -19.18 32.20
CA SER A 440 -3.75 -20.59 32.07
C SER A 440 -2.32 -20.72 31.53
N PRO A 441 -1.43 -21.52 32.17
CA PRO A 441 -0.06 -21.71 31.68
C PRO A 441 -0.09 -22.08 30.19
N VAL A 442 0.71 -21.39 29.38
CA VAL A 442 1.15 -21.99 28.13
C VAL A 442 1.93 -23.22 28.56
N THR A 443 1.49 -24.42 28.18
CA THR A 443 2.31 -25.61 28.29
C THR A 443 3.58 -25.30 27.52
N SER A 444 4.64 -24.93 28.25
CA SER A 444 5.94 -24.65 27.70
C SER A 444 6.38 -25.90 26.96
N ASN A 445 6.51 -25.80 25.64
CA ASN A 445 7.53 -26.62 25.00
C ASN A 445 8.85 -26.06 25.54
N GLU A 446 9.50 -26.87 26.38
CA GLU A 446 10.83 -26.63 26.94
C GLU A 446 11.85 -26.15 25.90
#